data_AF-A0A9P4JY27-F1
#
_entry.id   AF-A0A9P4JY27-F1
#
_cell.length_a   1.000
_cell.length_b   1.000
_cell.length_c   1.000
_cell.angle_alpha   90.00
_cell.angle_beta   90.00
_cell.angle_gamma   90.00
#
_symmetry.space_group_name_H-M   'P 1'
#
loop_
_entity.id
_entity.type
_entity.pdbx_description
1 polymer ?
#
loop_
_entity_poly.entity_id
_entity_poly.type
_entity_poly.pdbx_seq_one_letter_code
_entity_poly.pdbx_strand_id
1 'polypeptide(L)'
;MYIDLEGVDLCRECSLSILTLLIDTGIRTGSVYPIDMHTLRTQAFYTAGTKRKTLKDICQNEMILSVFFDVHNDSGTLFAHFSVALQGVEDVQLMESATRKTTASRAFLSGLTKYVKNNMLTSFGGSELTTWKLAKEKESDCLKPNMAASAA
;
A
#
# COMPACT_ATOMS: atom_id res chain seq x y z
N MET A 1 9.88 0.67 -6.03
CA MET A 1 9.16 -0.47 -5.43
C MET A 1 7.84 0.06 -4.93
N TYR A 2 6.71 -0.56 -5.25
CA TYR A 2 5.40 -0.11 -4.76
C TYR A 2 4.99 -0.96 -3.56
N ILE A 3 4.42 -0.32 -2.54
CA ILE A 3 4.00 -0.96 -1.29
C ILE A 3 2.56 -0.55 -1.00
N ASP A 4 1.75 -1.53 -0.61
CA ASP A 4 0.38 -1.33 -0.14
C ASP A 4 0.17 -2.16 1.13
N LEU A 5 -0.50 -1.59 2.12
CA LEU A 5 -0.78 -2.22 3.41
C LEU A 5 -2.29 -2.38 3.58
N GLU A 6 -2.72 -3.61 3.84
CA GLU A 6 -4.12 -3.92 4.08
C GLU A 6 -4.32 -4.54 5.46
N GLY A 7 -5.34 -4.08 6.17
CA GLY A 7 -5.62 -4.53 7.53
C GLY A 7 -6.96 -4.05 8.04
N VAL A 8 -7.35 -4.53 9.23
CA VAL A 8 -8.55 -4.06 9.92
C VAL A 8 -8.19 -2.80 10.69
N ASP A 9 -8.83 -1.69 10.34
CA ASP A 9 -8.74 -0.39 11.01
C ASP A 9 -7.36 0.29 11.05
N LEU A 10 -6.34 -0.16 10.29
CA LEU A 10 -4.97 0.40 10.15
C LEU A 10 -4.68 1.70 10.94
N CYS A 11 -4.55 1.60 12.27
CA CYS A 11 -4.25 2.68 13.21
C CYS A 11 -3.39 2.10 14.35
N ARG A 12 -3.21 2.86 15.44
CA ARG A 12 -2.31 2.50 16.56
C ARG A 12 -2.64 1.20 17.29
N GLU A 13 -3.84 0.64 17.16
CA GLU A 13 -4.25 -0.62 17.80
C GLU A 13 -4.59 -1.74 16.81
N CYS A 14 -4.21 -1.58 15.54
CA CYS A 14 -4.76 -2.36 14.45
C CYS A 14 -3.86 -3.48 13.95
N SER A 15 -4.46 -4.54 13.40
CA SER A 15 -3.73 -5.67 12.83
C SER A 15 -3.50 -5.46 11.33
N LEU A 16 -2.23 -5.36 10.95
CA LEU A 16 -1.82 -5.45 9.55
C LEU A 16 -2.01 -6.90 9.07
N SER A 17 -2.84 -7.10 8.06
CA SER A 17 -3.20 -8.43 7.55
C SER A 17 -2.30 -8.86 6.40
N ILE A 18 -2.11 -7.96 5.43
CA ILE A 18 -1.38 -8.23 4.20
C ILE A 18 -0.50 -7.02 3.90
N LEU A 19 0.73 -7.29 3.50
CA LEU A 19 1.61 -6.31 2.88
C LEU A 19 1.87 -6.76 1.45
N THR A 20 1.55 -5.92 0.47
CA THR A 20 1.77 -6.24 -0.95
C THR A 20 2.95 -5.45 -1.49
N LEU A 21 3.94 -6.16 -2.04
CA LEU A 21 5.05 -5.55 -2.77
C LEU A 21 4.87 -5.74 -4.26
N LEU A 22 4.88 -4.66 -5.03
CA LEU A 22 5.06 -4.72 -6.47
C LEU A 22 6.48 -4.24 -6.81
N ILE A 23 7.28 -5.17 -7.32
CA ILE A 23 8.64 -4.91 -7.79
C ILE A 23 8.60 -4.73 -9.30
N ASP A 24 8.71 -3.47 -9.72
CA ASP A 24 8.88 -3.09 -11.12
C ASP A 24 10.36 -2.76 -11.38
N THR A 25 11.02 -3.60 -12.17
CA THR A 25 12.44 -3.43 -12.55
C THR A 25 12.60 -2.88 -13.97
N GLY A 26 11.52 -2.47 -14.63
CA GLY A 26 11.53 -1.99 -16.02
C GLY A 26 11.79 -3.08 -17.06
N ILE A 27 11.90 -4.35 -16.65
CA ILE A 27 12.01 -5.53 -17.52
C ILE A 27 10.69 -6.32 -17.45
N ARG A 28 10.35 -7.07 -18.51
CA ARG A 28 9.03 -7.71 -18.74
C ARG A 28 8.38 -8.26 -17.46
N THR A 29 7.16 -7.76 -17.20
CA THR A 29 6.23 -8.08 -16.11
C THR A 29 6.78 -7.85 -14.70
N GLY A 30 6.28 -6.79 -14.05
CA GLY A 30 6.49 -6.58 -12.62
C GLY A 30 5.99 -7.77 -11.80
N SER A 31 6.65 -8.04 -10.68
CA SER A 31 6.31 -9.16 -9.80
C SER A 31 5.57 -8.65 -8.56
N VAL A 32 4.42 -9.26 -8.28
CA VAL A 32 3.60 -8.95 -7.10
C VAL A 32 3.83 -10.02 -6.03
N TYR A 33 4.15 -9.58 -4.81
CA TYR A 33 4.40 -10.44 -3.67
C TYR A 33 3.47 -10.04 -2.51
N PRO A 34 2.35 -10.74 -2.32
CA PRO A 34 1.56 -10.61 -1.10
C PRO A 34 2.29 -11.33 0.05
N ILE A 35 2.42 -10.63 1.17
CA ILE A 35 3.08 -11.11 2.39
C ILE A 35 2.03 -11.21 3.49
N ASP A 36 1.85 -12.42 4.02
CA ASP A 36 0.95 -12.69 5.15
C ASP A 36 1.53 -12.12 6.46
N MET A 37 0.99 -10.99 6.89
CA MET A 37 1.44 -10.29 8.09
C MET A 37 0.83 -10.87 9.37
N HIS A 38 -0.29 -11.60 9.29
CA HIS A 38 -0.88 -12.32 10.44
C HIS A 38 0.05 -13.41 10.95
N THR A 39 0.62 -14.18 10.02
CA THR A 39 1.53 -15.28 10.33
C THR A 39 2.94 -14.76 10.62
N LEU A 40 3.49 -13.94 9.73
CA LEU A 40 4.90 -13.54 9.81
C LEU A 40 5.17 -12.43 10.83
N ARG A 41 4.20 -11.55 11.08
CA ARG A 41 4.33 -10.44 12.05
C ARG A 41 5.63 -9.67 11.84
N THR A 42 6.40 -9.45 12.91
CA THR A 42 7.71 -8.78 12.85
C THR A 42 8.72 -9.54 11.99
N GLN A 43 8.64 -10.86 11.86
CA GLN A 43 9.61 -11.62 11.04
C GLN A 43 9.58 -11.20 9.57
N ALA A 44 8.44 -10.72 9.05
CA ALA A 44 8.36 -10.20 7.68
C ALA A 44 9.38 -9.06 7.43
N PHE A 45 9.64 -8.23 8.44
CA PHE A 45 10.55 -7.10 8.32
C PHE A 45 11.99 -7.39 8.71
N TYR A 46 12.22 -8.38 9.59
CA TYR A 46 13.53 -8.63 10.20
C TYR A 46 14.22 -9.91 9.72
N THR A 47 13.55 -10.75 8.93
CA THR A 47 14.18 -11.93 8.34
C THR A 47 15.18 -11.51 7.26
N ALA A 48 16.43 -11.89 7.42
CA ALA A 48 17.48 -11.57 6.46
C ALA A 48 17.40 -12.49 5.23
N GLY A 49 17.39 -11.89 4.04
CA GLY A 49 17.53 -12.62 2.79
C GLY A 49 18.96 -13.09 2.53
N THR A 50 19.19 -13.70 1.37
CA THR A 50 20.49 -14.25 0.95
C THR A 50 21.64 -13.23 0.95
N LYS A 51 21.33 -11.95 0.73
CA LYS A 51 22.30 -10.83 0.80
C LYS A 51 22.44 -10.20 2.19
N ARG A 52 21.93 -10.85 3.24
CA ARG A 52 21.88 -10.33 4.62
C ARG A 52 21.19 -8.97 4.74
N LYS A 53 20.22 -8.72 3.86
CA LYS A 53 19.35 -7.54 3.91
C LYS A 53 17.94 -7.99 4.23
N THR A 54 17.29 -7.22 5.10
CA THR A 54 15.92 -7.42 5.54
C THR A 54 14.98 -6.46 4.80
N LEU A 55 13.67 -6.71 4.84
CA LEU A 55 12.70 -5.76 4.29
C LEU A 55 12.76 -4.42 5.04
N LYS A 56 13.04 -4.44 6.35
CA LYS A 56 13.33 -3.22 7.12
C LYS A 56 14.51 -2.44 6.53
N ASP A 57 15.63 -3.10 6.25
CA ASP A 57 16.81 -2.41 5.67
C ASP A 57 16.48 -1.75 4.34
N ILE A 58 15.61 -2.37 3.55
CA ILE A 58 15.17 -1.84 2.25
C ILE A 58 14.27 -0.62 2.45
N CYS A 59 13.26 -0.72 3.31
CA CYS A 59 12.30 0.36 3.58
C CYS A 59 12.93 1.59 4.25
N GLN A 60 14.05 1.43 4.97
CA GLN A 60 14.76 2.52 5.62
C GLN A 60 15.96 3.05 4.81
N ASN A 61 16.13 2.61 3.57
CA ASN A 61 17.22 3.07 2.71
C ASN A 61 16.74 4.21 1.80
N GLU A 62 17.26 5.42 2.01
CA GLU A 62 16.94 6.60 1.21
C GLU A 62 17.23 6.45 -0.29
N MET A 63 18.14 5.55 -0.67
CA MET A 63 18.51 5.30 -2.06
C MET A 63 17.56 4.33 -2.76
N ILE A 64 16.65 3.67 -2.03
CA ILE A 64 15.67 2.74 -2.59
C ILE A 64 14.28 3.35 -2.49
N LEU A 65 13.75 3.79 -3.63
CA LEU A 65 12.45 4.44 -3.68
C LEU A 65 11.31 3.46 -3.37
N SER A 66 10.54 3.80 -2.34
CA SER A 66 9.32 3.11 -1.93
C SER A 66 8.11 3.99 -2.25
N VAL A 67 7.26 3.50 -3.14
CA VAL A 67 6.12 4.23 -3.67
C VAL A 67 4.86 3.75 -2.97
N PHE A 68 4.08 4.70 -2.46
CA PHE A 68 2.83 4.46 -1.74
C PHE A 68 1.71 5.31 -2.33
N PHE A 69 0.47 4.98 -1.99
CA PHE A 69 -0.67 5.86 -2.16
C PHE A 69 -1.20 6.20 -0.77
N ASP A 70 -1.16 7.48 -0.37
CA ASP A 70 -1.58 7.90 0.98
C ASP A 70 -0.74 7.28 2.10
N VAL A 71 0.56 7.56 2.08
CA VAL A 71 1.55 6.93 2.99
C VAL A 71 1.39 7.33 4.46
N HIS A 72 0.60 8.36 4.75
CA HIS A 72 0.46 8.90 6.10
C HIS A 72 0.05 7.81 7.10
N ASN A 73 -0.97 7.04 6.75
CA ASN A 73 -1.49 6.01 7.64
C ASN A 73 -0.55 4.81 7.76
N ASP A 74 0.03 4.41 6.63
CA ASP A 74 0.93 3.26 6.53
C ASP A 74 2.24 3.49 7.28
N SER A 75 2.84 4.67 7.11
CA SER A 75 4.09 5.03 7.81
C SER A 75 3.91 5.04 9.33
N GLY A 76 2.79 5.56 9.83
CA GLY A 76 2.45 5.51 11.26
C GLY A 76 2.31 4.08 11.77
N THR A 77 1.62 3.23 11.02
CA THR A 77 1.44 1.80 11.34
C THR A 77 2.78 1.06 11.35
N LEU A 78 3.62 1.25 10.33
CA LEU A 78 4.94 0.63 10.21
C LEU A 78 5.89 1.04 11.33
N PHE A 79 5.91 2.32 11.69
CA PHE A 79 6.77 2.80 12.76
C PHE A 79 6.29 2.30 14.13
N ALA A 80 5.00 2.44 14.43
CA ALA A 80 4.45 2.11 15.75
C ALA A 80 4.52 0.60 16.05
N HIS A 81 4.15 -0.25 15.08
CA HIS A 81 4.00 -1.69 15.33
C HIS A 81 5.26 -2.50 14.97
N PHE A 82 6.07 -2.02 14.02
CA PHE A 82 7.20 -2.79 13.48
C PHE A 82 8.55 -2.08 13.65
N SER A 83 8.57 -0.85 14.17
CA SER A 83 9.79 -0.02 14.29
C SER A 83 10.52 0.11 12.95
N VAL A 84 9.76 0.29 11.87
CA VAL A 84 10.26 0.54 10.52
C VAL A 84 10.05 2.02 10.20
N ALA A 85 11.14 2.78 10.12
CA ALA A 85 11.10 4.21 9.80
C ALA A 85 11.35 4.42 8.30
N LEU A 86 10.28 4.52 7.51
CA LEU A 86 10.36 4.66 6.05
C LEU A 86 11.30 5.81 5.63
N GLN A 87 12.13 5.55 4.62
CA GLN A 87 12.98 6.53 3.93
C GLN A 87 12.81 6.38 2.42
N GLY A 88 13.14 7.43 1.66
CA GLY A 88 13.05 7.39 0.20
C GLY A 88 11.61 7.17 -0.31
N VAL A 89 10.63 7.85 0.29
CA VAL A 89 9.21 7.66 -0.02
C VAL A 89 8.74 8.58 -1.14
N GLU A 90 8.00 8.02 -2.10
CA GLU A 90 7.21 8.77 -3.06
C GLU A 90 5.72 8.48 -2.83
N ASP A 91 4.92 9.54 -2.61
CA ASP A 91 3.48 9.42 -2.43
C ASP A 91 2.74 9.85 -3.70
N VAL A 92 2.14 8.87 -4.39
CA VAL A 92 1.42 9.08 -5.65
C VAL A 92 0.22 10.00 -5.47
N GLN A 93 -0.44 9.98 -4.31
CA GLN A 93 -1.59 10.84 -4.03
C GLN A 93 -1.16 12.32 -3.92
N LEU A 94 -0.02 12.58 -3.28
CA LEU A 94 0.55 13.93 -3.19
C LEU A 94 1.10 14.39 -4.55
N MET A 95 1.77 13.51 -5.29
CA MET A 95 2.24 13.79 -6.65
C MET A 95 1.08 14.17 -7.55
N GLU A 96 -0.02 13.42 -7.53
CA GLU A 96 -1.19 13.77 -8.35
C GLU A 96 -1.80 15.11 -7.91
N SER A 97 -1.96 15.34 -6.60
CA SER A 97 -2.43 16.65 -6.10
C SER A 97 -1.56 17.79 -6.63
N ALA A 98 -0.23 17.62 -6.64
CA ALA A 98 0.71 18.61 -7.16
C ALA A 98 0.56 18.88 -8.67
N THR A 99 0.10 17.90 -9.46
CA THR A 99 -0.12 18.08 -10.91
C THR A 99 -1.39 18.88 -11.24
N ARG A 100 -2.33 19.03 -10.30
CA ARG A 100 -3.60 19.73 -10.57
C ARG A 100 -3.39 21.22 -10.80
N LYS A 101 -4.18 21.83 -11.70
CA LYS A 101 -3.95 23.19 -12.22
C LYS A 101 -4.24 24.32 -11.24
N THR A 102 -5.24 24.16 -10.36
CA THR A 102 -5.73 25.26 -9.51
C THR A 102 -5.50 24.98 -8.04
N THR A 103 -5.18 26.00 -7.26
CA THR A 103 -5.00 25.88 -5.80
C THR A 103 -6.23 25.27 -5.12
N ALA A 104 -7.44 25.68 -5.53
CA ALA A 104 -8.69 25.12 -5.01
C ALA A 104 -8.79 23.60 -5.23
N SER A 105 -8.33 23.10 -6.38
CA SER A 105 -8.31 21.66 -6.64
C SER A 105 -7.28 20.90 -5.82
N ARG A 106 -6.22 21.56 -5.31
CA ARG A 106 -5.18 20.95 -4.46
C ARG A 106 -5.57 20.93 -2.97
N ALA A 107 -6.64 21.62 -2.59
CA ALA A 107 -7.10 21.72 -1.21
C ALA A 107 -7.64 20.38 -0.64
N PHE A 108 -7.92 19.41 -1.51
CA PHE A 108 -8.44 18.10 -1.13
C PHE A 108 -7.61 17.00 -1.79
N LEU A 109 -7.37 15.90 -1.08
CA LEU A 109 -6.73 14.72 -1.65
C LEU A 109 -7.78 13.84 -2.35
N SER A 110 -7.37 13.12 -3.40
CA SER A 110 -8.25 12.17 -4.08
C SER A 110 -7.98 10.78 -3.53
N GLY A 111 -9.03 10.06 -3.13
CA GLY A 111 -8.92 8.63 -2.87
C GLY A 111 -8.55 7.86 -4.15
N LEU A 112 -8.00 6.65 -3.98
CA LEU A 112 -7.48 5.82 -5.07
C LEU A 112 -8.49 5.59 -6.20
N THR A 113 -9.76 5.27 -5.86
CA THR A 113 -10.82 5.07 -6.86
C THR A 113 -11.06 6.32 -7.73
N LYS A 114 -11.01 7.51 -7.12
CA LYS A 114 -11.17 8.78 -7.85
C LYS A 114 -9.93 9.07 -8.70
N TYR A 115 -8.74 8.81 -8.16
CA TYR A 115 -7.48 8.93 -8.88
C TYR A 115 -7.47 8.06 -10.15
N VAL A 116 -7.76 6.76 -10.03
CA VAL A 116 -7.80 5.82 -11.17
C VAL A 116 -8.85 6.27 -12.18
N LYS A 117 -10.06 6.63 -11.74
CA LYS A 117 -11.12 7.12 -12.66
C LYS A 117 -10.70 8.36 -13.44
N ASN A 118 -9.93 9.27 -12.85
CA ASN A 118 -9.58 10.53 -13.50
C ASN A 118 -8.32 10.43 -14.36
N ASN A 119 -7.36 9.57 -14.00
CA ASN A 119 -6.05 9.51 -14.65
C ASN A 119 -5.86 8.27 -15.53
N MET A 120 -6.59 7.19 -15.28
CA MET A 120 -6.44 5.92 -16.01
C MET A 120 -7.56 5.67 -17.03
N LEU A 121 -8.61 6.51 -17.06
CA LEU A 121 -9.70 6.41 -18.04
C LEU A 121 -9.24 6.51 -19.50
N THR A 122 -8.10 7.17 -19.74
CA THR A 122 -7.50 7.31 -21.08
C THR A 122 -6.67 6.10 -21.49
N SER A 123 -6.23 5.28 -20.53
CA SER A 123 -5.34 4.13 -20.76
C SER A 123 -6.06 2.79 -20.66
N PHE A 124 -7.19 2.74 -19.95
CA PHE A 124 -8.01 1.56 -19.70
C PHE A 124 -9.36 1.66 -20.42
N GLY A 125 -9.81 0.58 -21.05
CA GLY A 125 -11.18 0.51 -21.56
C GLY A 125 -12.20 0.55 -20.41
N GLY A 126 -13.42 1.03 -20.66
CA GLY A 126 -14.46 1.15 -19.62
C GLY A 126 -14.81 -0.16 -18.89
N SER A 127 -14.60 -1.31 -19.56
CA SER A 127 -14.78 -2.65 -18.97
C SER A 127 -13.73 -2.96 -17.90
N GLU A 128 -12.48 -2.56 -18.11
CA GLU A 128 -11.35 -2.89 -17.24
C GLU A 128 -11.42 -2.11 -15.92
N LEU A 129 -11.86 -0.85 -15.97
CA LEU A 129 -12.14 -0.05 -14.77
C LEU A 129 -13.25 -0.68 -13.90
N THR A 130 -14.27 -1.28 -14.53
CA THR A 130 -15.37 -1.92 -13.83
C THR A 130 -14.90 -3.19 -13.13
N THR A 131 -14.11 -4.01 -13.82
CA THR A 131 -13.47 -5.21 -13.25
C THR A 131 -12.58 -4.87 -12.06
N TRP A 132 -11.74 -3.83 -12.18
CA TRP A 132 -10.87 -3.39 -11.08
C TRP A 132 -11.67 -2.95 -9.85
N LYS A 133 -12.74 -2.17 -10.03
CA LYS A 133 -13.60 -1.75 -8.91
C LYS A 133 -14.26 -2.94 -8.20
N LEU A 134 -14.80 -3.88 -8.96
CA LEU A 134 -15.41 -5.09 -8.41
C LEU A 134 -14.41 -5.93 -7.61
N ALA A 135 -13.16 -6.02 -8.09
CA ALA A 135 -12.09 -6.70 -7.36
C ALA A 135 -11.79 -6.00 -6.03
N LYS A 136 -11.71 -4.66 -6.02
CA LYS A 136 -11.41 -3.87 -4.81
C LYS A 136 -12.52 -3.93 -3.76
N GLU A 137 -13.78 -3.91 -4.20
CA GLU A 137 -14.94 -4.07 -3.30
C GLU A 137 -14.95 -5.47 -2.66
N LYS A 138 -14.69 -6.52 -3.46
CA LYS A 138 -14.60 -7.90 -2.98
C LYS A 138 -13.46 -8.11 -1.98
N GLU A 139 -12.30 -7.49 -2.22
CA GLU A 139 -11.16 -7.49 -1.29
C GLU A 139 -11.53 -6.81 0.04
N SER A 140 -12.14 -5.63 -0.02
CA SER A 140 -12.58 -4.90 1.18
C SER A 140 -13.58 -5.70 2.00
N ASP A 141 -14.46 -6.48 1.35
CA ASP A 141 -15.41 -7.36 2.04
C ASP A 141 -14.75 -8.58 2.66
N CYS A 142 -13.70 -9.15 2.06
CA CYS A 142 -13.03 -10.33 2.59
C CYS A 142 -12.18 -10.04 3.84
N LEU A 143 -11.76 -8.79 4.02
CA LEU A 143 -10.93 -8.33 5.13
C LEU A 143 -11.71 -7.86 6.35
N LYS A 144 -13.05 -7.77 6.27
CA LYS A 144 -13.88 -7.44 7.43
C LYS A 144 -13.80 -8.57 8.47
N PRO A 145 -13.56 -8.27 9.75
CA PRO A 145 -13.57 -9.30 10.79
C PRO A 145 -14.95 -9.95 10.87
N ASN A 146 -14.99 -11.29 10.86
CA ASN A 146 -16.22 -12.03 11.15
C ASN A 146 -16.66 -11.67 12.58
N MET A 147 -17.82 -11.00 12.72
CA MET A 147 -18.47 -10.70 14.02
C MET A 147 -18.89 -11.95 14.82
N ALA A 148 -18.46 -13.16 14.42
CA ALA A 148 -18.92 -14.43 14.99
C ALA A 148 -17.93 -15.09 15.99
N ALA A 149 -16.80 -14.47 16.32
CA ALA A 149 -15.77 -15.10 17.18
C ALA A 149 -15.57 -14.38 18.54
N SER A 150 -16.61 -13.76 19.09
CA SER A 150 -16.62 -13.25 20.48
C SER A 150 -17.75 -13.91 21.28
N ALA A 151 -17.64 -15.21 21.50
CA ALA A 151 -18.35 -15.94 22.55
C ALA A 151 -17.65 -17.29 22.79
N ALA A 152 -16.57 -17.27 23.57
CA ALA A 152 -16.03 -18.44 24.26
C ALA A 152 -15.33 -17.98 25.54
#